data_AF-A0ABD5WS98-F1
#
_entry.id   AF-A0ABD5WS98-F1
#
_cell.length_a   1.000
_cell.length_b   1.000
_cell.length_c   1.000
_cell.angle_alpha   90.00
_cell.angle_beta   90.00
_cell.angle_gamma   90.00
#
_symmetry.space_group_name_H-M   'P 1'
#
loop_
_entity.id
_entity.type
_entity.pdbx_description
1 polymer ?
#
loop_
_entity_poly.entity_id
_entity_poly.type
_entity_poly.pdbx_seq_one_letter_code
_entity_poly.pdbx_strand_id
1 'polypeptide(L)'
;MAQLDASIPDLLRLLVVPVFGWAAWRDVKTRRVPNRTWYPLAALAVVLLAVDGWQAWTGTAYETRAFAVRTAVSLGFVGPLVIAFWWFRAFGGADAKAFLVVAALFPTYPTYEVVGWVLPHQQTAVGVFSLTILTNTVLLGALYPLAVLLRNAAAGRFSSVMFVGKPVDWDDVPEEHGRLLETPEGVTRNGADLDAVRMYLRWRGLTLADLRESAGRLRDPATLPAEPNRPGDGSTGEVQADGGTAAETDSAAVAAESVAGDGTERTESGMDAPDDDPWGAAAFLDDIDHGAYGTTPEGLRDGLDVLVSEETVWVSPGIPFVVPLFVGTAVALTYGDLLFGAMGLLGLS
;
A
#
# COMPACT_ATOMS: atom_id res chain seq x y z
N MET A 1 -14.93 7.75 38.07
CA MET A 1 -14.08 8.02 36.90
C MET A 1 -13.17 6.82 36.75
N ALA A 2 -13.15 6.16 35.59
CA ALA A 2 -12.19 5.08 35.35
C ALA A 2 -10.78 5.68 35.42
N GLN A 3 -9.96 5.21 36.36
CA GLN A 3 -8.59 5.67 36.51
C GLN A 3 -7.74 4.93 35.46
N LEU A 4 -7.24 5.68 34.48
CA LEU A 4 -6.25 5.22 33.52
C LEU A 4 -4.89 5.73 34.01
N ASP A 5 -3.96 4.82 34.30
CA ASP A 5 -2.59 5.14 34.71
C ASP A 5 -1.62 4.72 33.61
N ALA A 6 -0.84 5.67 33.11
CA ALA A 6 0.11 5.49 32.00
C ALA A 6 1.10 6.64 31.97
N SER A 7 2.29 6.39 31.43
CA SER A 7 3.29 7.44 31.22
C SER A 7 2.80 8.47 30.19
N ILE A 8 3.24 9.73 30.29
CA ILE A 8 2.91 10.77 29.31
C ILE A 8 3.31 10.34 27.88
N PRO A 9 4.51 9.78 27.64
CA PRO A 9 4.87 9.22 26.33
C PRO A 9 3.86 8.18 25.83
N ASP A 10 3.43 7.25 26.68
CA ASP A 10 2.49 6.19 26.29
C ASP A 10 1.10 6.74 25.97
N LEU A 11 0.62 7.75 26.71
CA LEU A 11 -0.62 8.44 26.39
C LEU A 11 -0.55 9.14 25.03
N LEU A 12 0.58 9.79 24.73
CA LEU A 12 0.78 10.46 23.44
C LEU A 12 0.82 9.46 22.28
N ARG A 13 1.37 8.25 22.49
CA ARG A 13 1.36 7.17 21.50
C ARG A 13 -0.04 6.76 21.08
N LEU A 14 -1.05 6.88 21.95
CA LEU A 14 -2.44 6.55 21.61
C LEU A 14 -3.03 7.44 20.51
N LEU A 15 -2.42 8.60 20.21
CA LEU A 15 -2.80 9.42 19.05
C LEU A 15 -2.64 8.67 17.71
N VAL A 16 -1.84 7.60 17.67
CA VAL A 16 -1.73 6.74 16.48
C VAL A 16 -3.07 6.08 16.14
N VAL A 17 -3.89 5.74 17.13
CA VAL A 17 -5.14 4.97 16.94
C VAL A 17 -6.17 5.75 16.11
N PRO A 18 -6.55 7.00 16.45
CA PRO A 18 -7.49 7.75 15.62
C PRO A 18 -6.91 8.10 14.25
N VAL A 19 -5.59 8.33 14.14
CA VAL A 19 -4.95 8.62 12.83
C VAL A 19 -4.97 7.39 11.94
N PHE A 20 -4.64 6.21 12.47
CA PHE A 20 -4.69 4.96 11.72
C PHE A 20 -6.13 4.55 11.41
N GLY A 21 -7.08 4.82 12.30
CA GLY A 21 -8.51 4.61 12.03
C GLY A 21 -9.01 5.49 10.87
N TRP A 22 -8.62 6.77 10.86
CA TRP A 22 -8.92 7.66 9.74
C TRP A 22 -8.23 7.22 8.44
N ALA A 23 -6.96 6.83 8.52
CA ALA A 23 -6.22 6.33 7.37
C ALA A 23 -6.85 5.06 6.80
N ALA A 24 -7.28 4.12 7.65
CA ALA A 24 -7.97 2.90 7.28
C ALA A 24 -9.32 3.18 6.63
N TRP A 25 -10.12 4.11 7.20
CA TRP A 25 -11.38 4.53 6.59
C TRP A 25 -11.17 5.17 5.20
N ARG A 26 -10.18 6.05 5.08
CA ARG A 26 -9.84 6.70 3.83
C ARG A 26 -9.29 5.73 2.80
N ASP A 27 -8.49 4.76 3.22
CA ASP A 27 -7.98 3.69 2.35
C ASP A 27 -9.13 2.83 1.81
N VAL A 28 -10.12 2.47 2.65
CA VAL A 28 -11.32 1.76 2.19
C VAL A 28 -12.14 2.60 1.21
N LYS A 29 -12.32 3.90 1.46
CA LYS A 29 -13.21 4.76 0.67
C LYS A 29 -12.58 5.27 -0.63
N THR A 30 -11.31 5.65 -0.59
CA THR A 30 -10.63 6.35 -1.70
C THR A 30 -9.28 5.74 -2.07
N ARG A 31 -8.89 4.60 -1.47
CA ARG A 31 -7.63 3.87 -1.75
C ARG A 31 -6.34 4.70 -1.65
N ARG A 32 -6.41 5.84 -0.95
CA ARG A 32 -5.36 6.87 -0.98
C ARG A 32 -5.26 7.57 0.35
N VAL A 33 -4.09 7.44 0.99
CA VAL A 33 -3.74 8.16 2.21
C VAL A 33 -2.72 9.25 1.88
N PRO A 34 -3.00 10.54 2.15
CA PRO A 34 -2.06 11.62 1.84
C PRO A 34 -0.73 11.44 2.59
N ASN A 35 0.40 11.70 1.92
CA ASN A 35 1.73 11.62 2.53
C ASN A 35 1.86 12.49 3.80
N ARG A 36 1.15 13.63 3.84
CA ARG A 36 1.13 14.55 4.97
C ARG A 36 0.59 13.94 6.27
N THR A 37 -0.17 12.86 6.18
CA THR A 37 -0.70 12.13 7.35
C THR A 37 0.42 11.60 8.25
N TRP A 38 1.55 11.22 7.66
CA TRP A 38 2.63 10.55 8.36
C TRP A 38 3.58 11.51 9.07
N TYR A 39 3.73 12.76 8.60
CA TYR A 39 4.72 13.70 9.15
C TYR A 39 4.49 14.05 10.63
N PRO A 40 3.26 14.35 11.09
CA PRO A 40 3.02 14.62 12.50
C PRO A 40 3.32 13.41 13.39
N LEU A 41 2.96 12.21 12.94
CA LEU A 41 3.26 10.99 13.67
C LEU A 41 4.76 10.66 13.68
N ALA A 42 5.47 10.90 12.58
CA ALA A 42 6.92 10.72 12.50
C ALA A 42 7.65 11.71 13.44
N ALA A 43 7.24 12.98 13.46
CA ALA A 43 7.78 13.97 14.37
C ALA A 43 7.52 13.57 15.84
N LEU A 44 6.29 13.12 16.15
CA LEU A 44 5.95 12.60 17.47
C LEU A 44 6.83 11.40 17.84
N ALA A 45 7.01 10.44 16.92
CA ALA A 45 7.83 9.27 17.14
C ALA A 45 9.28 9.62 17.48
N VAL A 46 9.89 10.56 16.75
CA VAL A 46 11.25 11.04 17.03
C VAL A 46 11.34 11.69 18.41
N VAL A 47 10.39 12.55 18.76
CA VAL A 47 10.36 13.21 20.07
C VAL A 47 10.22 12.20 21.21
N LEU A 48 9.27 11.26 21.10
CA LEU A 48 9.05 10.25 22.13
C LEU A 48 10.22 9.28 22.25
N LEU A 49 10.84 8.90 21.13
CA LEU A 49 12.04 8.07 21.14
C LEU A 49 13.20 8.77 21.85
N ALA A 50 13.37 10.08 21.64
CA ALA A 50 14.38 10.87 22.34
C ALA A 50 14.10 10.98 23.85
N VAL A 51 12.82 11.16 24.24
CA VAL A 51 12.39 11.20 25.65
C VAL A 51 12.66 9.86 26.33
N ASP A 52 12.24 8.75 25.74
CA ASP A 52 12.46 7.41 26.30
C ASP A 52 13.95 7.05 26.34
N GLY A 53 14.70 7.45 25.31
CA GLY A 53 16.15 7.29 25.28
C GLY A 53 16.84 8.06 26.39
N TRP A 54 16.41 9.30 26.66
CA TRP A 54 16.90 10.08 27.79
C TRP A 54 16.57 9.42 29.13
N GLN A 55 15.32 8.97 29.32
CA GLN A 55 14.90 8.27 30.54
C GLN A 55 15.72 7.00 30.77
N ALA A 56 15.87 6.16 29.74
CA ALA A 56 16.65 4.94 29.81
C ALA A 56 18.14 5.20 30.07
N TRP A 57 18.69 6.30 29.54
CA TRP A 57 20.07 6.72 29.79
C TRP A 57 20.30 7.19 31.23
N THR A 58 19.32 7.89 31.81
CA THR A 58 19.36 8.35 33.21
C THR A 58 18.96 7.28 34.23
N GLY A 59 18.44 6.15 33.77
CA GLY A 59 18.01 5.03 34.59
C GLY A 59 19.15 4.07 34.96
N THR A 60 18.79 2.80 35.12
CA THR A 60 19.72 1.71 35.40
C THR A 60 20.45 1.24 34.14
N ALA A 61 21.65 0.65 34.32
CA ALA A 61 22.39 0.05 33.20
C ALA A 61 21.59 -1.04 32.46
N TYR A 62 20.70 -1.74 33.16
CA TYR A 62 19.80 -2.71 32.56
C TYR A 62 18.76 -2.03 31.65
N GLU A 63 18.10 -0.96 32.11
CA GLU A 63 17.13 -0.19 31.32
C GLU A 63 17.78 0.42 30.08
N THR A 64 18.97 1.02 30.22
CA THR A 64 19.72 1.56 29.08
C THR A 64 19.99 0.47 28.03
N ARG A 65 20.49 -0.70 28.48
CA ARG A 65 20.80 -1.81 27.58
C ARG A 65 19.54 -2.40 26.94
N ALA A 66 18.48 -2.60 27.72
CA ALA A 66 17.22 -3.16 27.23
C ALA A 66 16.58 -2.24 26.20
N PHE A 67 16.52 -0.93 26.47
CA PHE A 67 16.04 0.07 25.53
C PHE A 67 16.89 0.09 24.26
N ALA A 68 18.22 0.14 24.39
CA ALA A 68 19.12 0.15 23.24
C ALA A 68 18.93 -1.08 22.33
N VAL A 69 18.85 -2.27 22.91
CA VAL A 69 18.61 -3.51 22.15
C VAL A 69 17.25 -3.51 21.46
N ARG A 70 16.18 -3.16 22.18
CA ARG A 70 14.82 -3.15 21.63
C ARG A 70 14.66 -2.11 20.53
N THR A 71 15.19 -0.91 20.73
CA THR A 71 15.23 0.15 19.71
C THR A 71 16.08 -0.25 18.51
N ALA A 72 17.23 -0.90 18.73
CA ALA A 72 18.07 -1.41 17.64
C ALA A 72 17.37 -2.50 16.83
N VAL A 73 16.63 -3.41 17.46
CA VAL A 73 15.82 -4.40 16.74
C VAL A 73 14.65 -3.72 16.03
N SER A 74 13.94 -2.81 16.67
CA SER A 74 12.82 -2.09 16.04
C SER A 74 13.29 -1.30 14.80
N LEU A 75 14.26 -0.41 14.95
CA LEU A 75 14.71 0.45 13.86
C LEU A 75 15.67 -0.25 12.90
N GLY A 76 16.53 -1.13 13.41
CA GLY A 76 17.59 -1.79 12.63
C GLY A 76 17.19 -3.14 12.03
N PHE A 77 16.09 -3.75 12.47
CA PHE A 77 15.53 -4.94 11.82
C PHE A 77 14.15 -4.67 11.22
N VAL A 78 13.17 -4.17 11.99
CA VAL A 78 11.81 -3.94 11.46
C VAL A 78 11.82 -2.86 10.36
N GLY A 79 12.55 -1.76 10.55
CA GLY A 79 12.69 -0.70 9.55
C GLY A 79 13.21 -1.21 8.19
N PRO A 80 14.42 -1.81 8.12
CA PRO A 80 14.95 -2.39 6.89
C PRO A 80 14.08 -3.49 6.29
N LEU A 81 13.44 -4.33 7.12
CA LEU A 81 12.51 -5.36 6.63
C LEU A 81 11.32 -4.74 5.90
N VAL A 82 10.74 -3.66 6.45
CA VAL A 82 9.65 -2.91 5.81
C VAL A 82 10.09 -2.26 4.50
N ILE A 83 11.30 -1.67 4.48
CA ILE A 83 11.88 -1.10 3.26
C ILE A 83 12.11 -2.20 2.22
N ALA A 84 12.61 -3.37 2.62
CA ALA A 84 12.80 -4.52 1.73
C ALA A 84 11.46 -4.99 1.14
N PHE A 85 10.41 -5.13 1.96
CA PHE A 85 9.07 -5.46 1.45
C PHE A 85 8.53 -4.41 0.48
N TRP A 86 8.77 -3.13 0.73
CA TRP A 86 8.42 -2.07 -0.20
C TRP A 86 9.22 -2.17 -1.51
N TRP A 87 10.52 -2.44 -1.44
CA TRP A 87 11.39 -2.63 -2.60
C TRP A 87 10.93 -3.81 -3.48
N PHE A 88 10.54 -4.92 -2.87
CA PHE A 88 9.96 -6.08 -3.55
C PHE A 88 8.48 -5.90 -3.91
N ARG A 89 7.93 -4.68 -3.82
CA ARG A 89 6.53 -4.33 -4.14
C ARG A 89 5.48 -5.12 -3.35
N ALA A 90 5.84 -5.68 -2.20
CA ALA A 90 4.90 -6.36 -1.31
C ALA A 90 4.04 -5.37 -0.50
N PHE A 91 4.54 -4.14 -0.29
CA PHE A 91 3.84 -3.04 0.36
C PHE A 91 3.72 -1.81 -0.53
N GLY A 92 2.63 -1.05 -0.36
CA GLY A 92 2.53 0.30 -0.91
C GLY A 92 3.45 1.28 -0.18
N GLY A 93 3.77 2.41 -0.82
CA GLY A 93 4.60 3.45 -0.20
C GLY A 93 3.98 4.06 1.06
N ALA A 94 2.64 4.13 1.15
CA ALA A 94 1.94 4.59 2.34
C ALA A 94 2.09 3.59 3.50
N ASP A 95 1.95 2.29 3.23
CA ASP A 95 2.10 1.23 4.23
C ASP A 95 3.52 1.20 4.80
N ALA A 96 4.53 1.33 3.94
CA ALA A 96 5.92 1.39 4.35
C ALA A 96 6.17 2.56 5.31
N LYS A 97 5.66 3.76 4.99
CA LYS A 97 5.75 4.93 5.88
C LYS A 97 5.04 4.70 7.20
N ALA A 98 3.86 4.10 7.18
CA ALA A 98 3.10 3.79 8.39
C ALA A 98 3.87 2.84 9.31
N PHE A 99 4.47 1.78 8.76
CA PHE A 99 5.28 0.85 9.54
C PHE A 99 6.60 1.44 10.04
N LEU A 100 7.25 2.32 9.26
CA LEU A 100 8.42 3.06 9.73
C LEU A 100 8.07 3.96 10.92
N VAL A 101 6.91 4.64 10.85
CA VAL A 101 6.37 5.41 11.98
C VAL A 101 6.13 4.49 13.18
N VAL A 102 5.52 3.32 13.00
CA VAL A 102 5.31 2.33 14.08
C VAL A 102 6.64 1.87 14.70
N ALA A 103 7.65 1.57 13.88
CA ALA A 103 8.96 1.13 14.35
C ALA A 103 9.65 2.19 15.23
N ALA A 104 9.49 3.47 14.90
CA ALA A 104 10.02 4.58 15.70
C ALA A 104 9.14 4.93 16.90
N LEU A 105 7.82 4.84 16.76
CA LEU A 105 6.87 5.22 17.80
C LEU A 105 6.80 4.18 18.91
N PHE A 106 6.98 2.89 18.57
CA PHE A 106 6.87 1.77 19.48
C PHE A 106 8.08 0.81 19.45
N PRO A 107 9.28 1.26 19.81
CA PRO A 107 10.44 0.38 19.93
C PRO A 107 10.29 -0.62 21.10
N THR A 108 9.52 -0.25 22.13
CA THR A 108 9.29 -1.02 23.35
C THR A 108 7.80 -1.11 23.66
N TYR A 109 7.41 -2.06 24.51
CA TYR A 109 6.02 -2.20 24.96
C TYR A 109 5.59 -0.97 25.77
N PRO A 110 4.47 -0.31 25.41
CA PRO A 110 3.82 0.66 26.28
C PRO A 110 3.07 -0.06 27.40
N THR A 111 2.80 0.64 28.51
CA THR A 111 2.03 0.09 29.63
C THR A 111 0.85 1.00 29.94
N TYR A 112 -0.35 0.45 29.90
CA TYR A 112 -1.60 1.13 30.24
C TYR A 112 -2.33 0.36 31.33
N GLU A 113 -2.54 0.98 32.49
CA GLU A 113 -3.38 0.41 33.54
C GLU A 113 -4.78 0.98 33.44
N VAL A 114 -5.77 0.13 33.16
CA VAL A 114 -7.17 0.53 32.96
C VAL A 114 -8.07 -0.34 33.82
N VAL A 115 -8.68 0.23 34.86
CA VAL A 115 -9.64 -0.48 35.74
C VAL A 115 -9.05 -1.79 36.31
N GLY A 116 -7.78 -1.75 36.72
CA GLY A 116 -7.06 -2.91 37.29
C GLY A 116 -6.52 -3.92 36.26
N TRP A 117 -6.65 -3.64 34.96
CA TRP A 117 -6.04 -4.42 33.89
C TRP A 117 -4.79 -3.72 33.38
N VAL A 118 -3.72 -4.48 33.16
CA VAL A 118 -2.50 -3.99 32.49
C VAL A 118 -2.57 -4.38 31.01
N LEU A 119 -2.52 -3.40 30.13
CA LEU A 119 -2.52 -3.55 28.68
C LEU A 119 -1.18 -3.08 28.12
N PRO A 120 -0.62 -3.74 27.08
CA PRO A 120 -1.09 -4.99 26.46
C PRO A 120 -1.02 -6.20 27.40
N HIS A 121 -2.03 -7.07 27.36
CA HIS A 121 -2.14 -8.23 28.25
C HIS A 121 -1.10 -9.32 27.97
N GLN A 122 -0.93 -9.69 26.69
CA GLN A 122 -0.03 -10.74 26.22
C GLN A 122 1.25 -10.11 25.65
N GLN A 123 2.33 -10.16 26.41
CA GLN A 123 3.63 -9.62 26.00
C GLN A 123 4.58 -10.71 25.51
N THR A 124 5.54 -10.34 24.67
CA THR A 124 6.58 -11.25 24.18
C THR A 124 7.88 -11.11 24.99
N ALA A 125 8.66 -12.18 25.04
CA ALA A 125 9.98 -12.17 25.69
C ALA A 125 10.98 -11.19 25.02
N VAL A 126 10.81 -10.92 23.73
CA VAL A 126 11.66 -10.00 22.96
C VAL A 126 11.41 -8.55 23.38
N GLY A 127 10.17 -8.20 23.75
CA GLY A 127 9.82 -6.87 24.25
C GLY A 127 9.88 -5.75 23.21
N VAL A 128 9.83 -6.10 21.91
CA VAL A 128 9.80 -5.14 20.79
C VAL A 128 8.37 -5.04 20.27
N PHE A 129 7.71 -3.91 20.52
CA PHE A 129 6.27 -3.79 20.27
C PHE A 129 5.93 -3.60 18.79
N SER A 130 6.78 -2.90 18.04
CA SER A 130 6.64 -2.76 16.59
C SER A 130 6.60 -4.12 15.87
N LEU A 131 7.35 -5.12 16.35
CA LEU A 131 7.34 -6.48 15.82
C LEU A 131 5.99 -7.17 16.10
N THR A 132 5.41 -6.96 17.27
CA THR A 132 4.07 -7.46 17.61
C THR A 132 3.00 -6.81 16.73
N ILE A 133 3.06 -5.49 16.51
CA ILE A 133 2.15 -4.81 15.58
C ILE A 133 2.32 -5.38 14.16
N LEU A 134 3.56 -5.52 13.67
CA LEU A 134 3.82 -6.10 12.35
C LEU A 134 3.28 -7.52 12.24
N THR A 135 3.53 -8.38 13.21
CA THR A 135 3.08 -9.78 13.23
C THR A 135 1.55 -9.86 13.23
N ASN A 136 0.89 -9.11 14.12
CA ASN A 136 -0.57 -9.04 14.15
C ASN A 136 -1.13 -8.54 12.80
N THR A 137 -0.50 -7.52 12.22
CA THR A 137 -0.92 -6.96 10.92
C THR A 137 -0.81 -7.99 9.80
N VAL A 138 0.29 -8.74 9.73
CA VAL A 138 0.49 -9.79 8.73
C VAL A 138 -0.50 -10.93 8.91
N LEU A 139 -0.74 -11.38 10.15
CA LEU A 139 -1.72 -12.43 10.44
C LEU A 139 -3.14 -12.02 10.03
N LEU A 140 -3.55 -10.80 10.38
CA LEU A 140 -4.86 -10.26 9.99
C LEU A 140 -4.94 -10.02 8.48
N GLY A 141 -3.88 -9.52 7.86
CA GLY A 141 -3.79 -9.30 6.42
C GLY A 141 -3.93 -10.61 5.63
N ALA A 142 -3.36 -11.71 6.14
CA ALA A 142 -3.47 -13.05 5.54
C ALA A 142 -4.91 -13.61 5.55
N LEU A 143 -5.80 -13.10 6.41
CA LEU A 143 -7.21 -13.50 6.39
C LEU A 143 -7.91 -13.07 5.10
N TYR A 144 -7.46 -12.00 4.45
CA TYR A 144 -8.05 -11.52 3.20
C TYR A 144 -7.88 -12.49 2.01
N PRO A 145 -6.64 -12.86 1.59
CA PRO A 145 -6.47 -13.84 0.52
C PRO A 145 -7.06 -15.20 0.89
N LEU A 146 -7.05 -15.58 2.17
CA LEU A 146 -7.74 -16.78 2.64
C LEU A 146 -9.26 -16.68 2.42
N ALA A 147 -9.88 -15.54 2.71
CA ALA A 147 -11.30 -15.33 2.47
C ALA A 147 -11.64 -15.35 0.97
N VAL A 148 -10.79 -14.74 0.12
CA VAL A 148 -10.93 -14.79 -1.34
C VAL A 148 -10.82 -16.23 -1.85
N LEU A 149 -9.82 -16.98 -1.38
CA LEU A 149 -9.63 -18.39 -1.70
C LEU A 149 -10.88 -19.21 -1.35
N LEU A 150 -11.38 -19.07 -0.11
CA LEU A 150 -12.57 -19.79 0.36
C LEU A 150 -13.81 -19.42 -0.45
N ARG A 151 -13.98 -18.14 -0.79
CA ARG A 151 -15.10 -17.67 -1.63
C ARG A 151 -15.03 -18.25 -3.04
N ASN A 152 -13.83 -18.31 -3.63
CA ASN A 152 -13.63 -18.87 -4.96
C ASN A 152 -13.83 -20.39 -4.97
N ALA A 153 -13.30 -21.10 -3.98
CA ALA A 153 -13.51 -22.53 -3.80
C ALA A 153 -14.99 -22.90 -3.58
N ALA A 154 -15.70 -22.14 -2.75
CA ALA A 154 -17.14 -22.33 -2.52
C ALA A 154 -17.99 -22.09 -3.78
N ALA A 155 -17.52 -21.24 -4.68
CA ALA A 155 -18.15 -20.99 -5.98
C ALA A 155 -17.65 -21.93 -7.10
N GLY A 156 -16.83 -22.94 -6.78
CA GLY A 156 -16.30 -23.90 -7.75
C GLY A 156 -15.29 -23.31 -8.75
N ARG A 157 -14.74 -22.13 -8.50
CA ARG A 157 -13.80 -21.45 -9.39
C ARG A 157 -12.36 -21.82 -9.06
N PHE A 158 -11.84 -22.80 -9.78
CA PHE A 158 -10.46 -23.26 -9.62
C PHE A 158 -9.58 -22.68 -10.74
N SER A 159 -8.73 -21.72 -10.39
CA SER A 159 -7.73 -21.11 -11.26
C SER A 159 -6.45 -20.85 -10.47
N SER A 160 -5.30 -20.74 -11.14
CA SER A 160 -4.01 -20.42 -10.50
C SER A 160 -4.06 -19.10 -9.71
N VAL A 161 -4.94 -18.17 -10.10
CA VAL A 161 -5.14 -16.88 -9.43
C VAL A 161 -6.25 -16.86 -8.38
N MET A 162 -6.88 -17.99 -8.06
CA MET A 162 -8.02 -18.01 -7.12
C MET A 162 -7.68 -17.53 -5.69
N PHE A 163 -6.40 -17.47 -5.32
CA PHE A 163 -5.94 -16.95 -4.02
C PHE A 163 -5.86 -15.41 -3.99
N VAL A 164 -5.78 -14.77 -5.16
CA VAL A 164 -5.38 -13.36 -5.29
C VAL A 164 -6.33 -12.57 -6.20
N GLY A 165 -7.23 -13.23 -6.91
CA GLY A 165 -8.15 -12.61 -7.87
C GLY A 165 -9.62 -12.84 -7.54
N LYS A 166 -10.47 -11.91 -7.96
CA LYS A 166 -11.91 -12.11 -8.11
C LYS A 166 -12.31 -11.97 -9.58
N PRO A 167 -13.27 -12.75 -10.09
CA PRO A 167 -13.87 -12.48 -11.39
C PRO A 167 -14.70 -11.19 -11.30
N VAL A 168 -14.61 -10.36 -12.33
CA VAL A 168 -15.31 -9.08 -12.48
C VAL A 168 -15.82 -9.02 -13.92
N ASP A 169 -17.08 -8.65 -14.09
CA ASP A 169 -17.65 -8.43 -15.42
C ASP A 169 -17.06 -7.15 -16.04
N TRP A 170 -16.84 -7.14 -17.35
CA TRP A 170 -16.08 -6.06 -18.01
C TRP A 170 -16.71 -4.67 -17.79
N ASP A 171 -18.03 -4.60 -17.61
CA ASP A 171 -18.79 -3.37 -17.38
C ASP A 171 -18.53 -2.75 -16.00
N ASP A 172 -18.21 -3.59 -15.00
CA ASP A 172 -17.82 -3.18 -13.64
C ASP A 172 -16.34 -2.77 -13.55
N VAL A 173 -15.48 -3.20 -14.48
CA VAL A 173 -14.02 -2.92 -14.46
C VAL A 173 -13.67 -1.43 -14.30
N PRO A 174 -14.34 -0.47 -14.96
CA PRO A 174 -14.07 0.95 -14.77
C PRO A 174 -14.26 1.45 -13.34
N GLU A 175 -15.06 0.77 -12.51
CA GLU A 175 -15.27 1.13 -11.10
C GLU A 175 -14.34 0.37 -10.14
N GLU A 176 -13.67 -0.66 -10.64
CA GLU A 176 -12.82 -1.55 -9.85
C GLU A 176 -11.37 -1.07 -9.75
N HIS A 177 -10.70 -1.42 -8.65
CA HIS A 177 -9.31 -1.05 -8.42
C HIS A 177 -8.44 -2.29 -8.33
N GLY A 178 -7.20 -2.18 -8.82
CA GLY A 178 -6.22 -3.26 -8.80
C GLY A 178 -5.61 -3.49 -10.17
N ARG A 179 -5.18 -4.72 -10.43
CA ARG A 179 -4.55 -5.13 -11.68
C ARG A 179 -5.34 -6.22 -12.35
N LEU A 180 -5.30 -6.24 -13.68
CA LEU A 180 -5.69 -7.41 -14.44
C LEU A 180 -4.71 -8.55 -14.15
N LEU A 181 -5.26 -9.73 -13.95
CA LEU A 181 -4.52 -10.98 -13.74
C LEU A 181 -4.53 -11.86 -14.98
N GLU A 182 -4.79 -11.25 -16.15
CA GLU A 182 -4.90 -11.91 -17.44
C GLU A 182 -4.19 -11.11 -18.53
N THR A 183 -3.64 -11.85 -19.49
CA THR A 183 -3.13 -11.41 -20.79
C THR A 183 -3.79 -12.29 -21.87
N PRO A 184 -3.67 -11.95 -23.16
CA PRO A 184 -4.17 -12.81 -24.23
C PRO A 184 -3.60 -14.25 -24.20
N GLU A 185 -2.45 -14.44 -23.55
CA GLU A 185 -1.76 -15.72 -23.40
C GLU A 185 -2.24 -16.54 -22.18
N GLY A 186 -3.02 -15.92 -21.29
CA GLY A 186 -3.59 -16.56 -20.10
C GLY A 186 -3.38 -15.76 -18.83
N VAL A 187 -3.11 -16.45 -17.72
CA VAL A 187 -3.08 -15.83 -16.39
C VAL A 187 -1.72 -15.19 -16.10
N THR A 188 -1.72 -13.96 -15.59
CA THR A 188 -0.52 -13.20 -15.19
C THR A 188 -0.62 -12.66 -13.76
N ARG A 189 0.51 -12.24 -13.19
CA ARG A 189 0.59 -11.47 -11.94
C ARG A 189 0.99 -10.01 -12.15
N ASN A 190 1.39 -9.66 -13.37
CA ASN A 190 1.93 -8.35 -13.74
C ASN A 190 1.13 -7.70 -14.87
N GLY A 191 -0.19 -7.93 -14.91
CA GLY A 191 -1.05 -7.30 -15.92
C GLY A 191 -1.23 -5.80 -15.70
N ALA A 192 -1.96 -5.17 -16.63
CA ALA A 192 -2.23 -3.74 -16.59
C ALA A 192 -2.89 -3.31 -15.27
N ASP A 193 -2.48 -2.14 -14.77
CA ASP A 193 -3.15 -1.49 -13.66
C ASP A 193 -4.47 -0.87 -14.14
N LEU A 194 -5.57 -1.10 -13.42
CA LEU A 194 -6.89 -0.59 -13.79
C LEU A 194 -6.95 0.94 -13.72
N ASP A 195 -6.14 1.58 -12.86
CA ASP A 195 -6.00 3.03 -12.86
C ASP A 195 -5.33 3.52 -14.17
N ALA A 196 -4.35 2.78 -14.68
CA ALA A 196 -3.70 3.09 -15.96
C ALA A 196 -4.65 2.90 -17.15
N VAL A 197 -5.47 1.85 -17.13
CA VAL A 197 -6.54 1.66 -18.14
C VAL A 197 -7.53 2.83 -18.12
N ARG A 198 -7.97 3.27 -16.93
CA ARG A 198 -8.82 4.46 -16.81
C ARG A 198 -8.15 5.73 -17.30
N MET A 199 -6.88 5.95 -16.97
CA MET A 199 -6.11 7.09 -17.48
C MET A 199 -6.05 7.07 -19.01
N TYR A 200 -5.78 5.91 -19.61
CA TYR A 200 -5.74 5.72 -21.05
C TYR A 200 -7.10 6.01 -21.71
N LEU A 201 -8.19 5.46 -21.16
CA LEU A 201 -9.55 5.70 -21.65
C LEU A 201 -9.91 7.20 -21.60
N ARG A 202 -9.58 7.88 -20.50
CA ARG A 202 -9.77 9.33 -20.35
C ARG A 202 -8.95 10.12 -21.35
N TRP A 203 -7.65 9.82 -21.45
CA TRP A 203 -6.72 10.42 -22.39
C TRP A 203 -7.23 10.33 -23.82
N ARG A 204 -7.76 9.16 -24.19
CA ARG A 204 -8.35 8.91 -25.51
C ARG A 204 -9.77 9.45 -25.67
N GLY A 205 -10.43 9.86 -24.59
CA GLY A 205 -11.81 10.36 -24.61
C GLY A 205 -12.87 9.28 -24.86
N LEU A 206 -12.63 8.07 -24.38
CA LEU A 206 -13.49 6.90 -24.61
C LEU A 206 -13.99 6.30 -23.29
N THR A 207 -15.13 5.61 -23.34
CA THR A 207 -15.51 4.64 -22.33
C THR A 207 -15.00 3.25 -22.71
N LEU A 208 -14.99 2.32 -21.74
CA LEU A 208 -14.64 0.93 -22.03
C LEU A 208 -15.63 0.28 -23.01
N ALA A 209 -16.91 0.68 -22.96
CA ALA A 209 -17.93 0.22 -23.90
C ALA A 209 -17.64 0.70 -25.35
N ASP A 210 -17.26 1.97 -25.52
CA ASP A 210 -16.87 2.50 -26.84
C ASP A 210 -15.66 1.75 -27.41
N LEU A 211 -14.70 1.43 -26.53
CA LEU A 211 -13.50 0.67 -26.89
C LEU A 211 -13.87 -0.73 -27.38
N ARG A 212 -14.78 -1.43 -26.69
CA ARG A 212 -15.28 -2.76 -27.07
C ARG A 212 -16.02 -2.74 -28.41
N GLU A 213 -16.96 -1.81 -28.56
CA GLU A 213 -17.81 -1.73 -29.77
C GLU A 213 -16.98 -1.44 -31.03
N SER A 214 -15.95 -0.60 -30.91
CA SER A 214 -15.11 -0.17 -32.02
C SER A 214 -13.69 -0.75 -32.00
N ALA A 215 -13.46 -1.86 -31.29
CA ALA A 215 -12.13 -2.42 -31.03
C ALA A 215 -11.28 -2.61 -32.30
N GLY A 216 -11.86 -3.18 -33.36
CA GLY A 216 -11.16 -3.42 -34.62
C GLY A 216 -10.64 -2.15 -35.30
N ARG A 217 -11.32 -1.01 -35.12
CA ARG A 217 -10.88 0.30 -35.63
C ARG A 217 -9.95 1.00 -34.66
N LEU A 218 -10.28 0.98 -33.37
CA LEU A 218 -9.54 1.70 -32.32
C LEU A 218 -8.19 1.04 -31.98
N ARG A 219 -7.95 -0.19 -32.44
CA ARG A 219 -6.63 -0.81 -32.35
C ARG A 219 -5.59 -0.12 -33.24
N ASP A 220 -6.02 0.57 -34.31
CA ASP A 220 -5.12 1.28 -35.23
C ASP A 220 -4.61 2.59 -34.60
N PRO A 221 -3.27 2.79 -34.47
CA PRO A 221 -2.70 4.02 -33.92
C PRO A 221 -3.03 5.29 -34.73
N ALA A 222 -3.41 5.17 -36.00
CA ALA A 222 -3.85 6.32 -36.80
C ALA A 222 -5.16 6.94 -36.28
N THR A 223 -5.87 6.25 -35.37
CA THR A 223 -7.12 6.73 -34.77
C THR A 223 -6.91 7.45 -33.43
N LEU A 224 -5.65 7.67 -33.02
CA LEU A 224 -5.33 8.46 -31.84
C LEU A 224 -5.75 9.92 -32.03
N PRO A 225 -6.26 10.58 -30.97
CA PRO A 225 -6.62 11.99 -31.04
C PRO A 225 -5.36 12.85 -31.26
N ALA A 226 -5.44 13.82 -32.17
CA ALA A 226 -4.36 14.78 -32.39
C ALA A 226 -4.10 15.68 -31.17
N GLU A 227 -5.15 15.93 -30.38
CA GLU A 227 -5.10 16.63 -29.09
C GLU A 227 -5.81 15.75 -28.04
N PRO A 228 -5.07 14.91 -27.30
CA PRO A 228 -5.63 14.06 -26.26
C PRO A 228 -6.18 14.85 -25.06
N ASN A 229 -7.07 14.23 -24.30
CA ASN A 229 -7.56 14.79 -23.04
C ASN A 229 -6.52 14.60 -21.92
N ARG A 230 -6.68 15.36 -20.83
CA ARG A 230 -5.88 15.12 -19.62
C ARG A 230 -6.22 13.75 -19.02
N PRO A 231 -5.23 12.86 -18.78
CA PRO A 231 -5.46 11.51 -18.26
C PRO A 231 -5.95 11.50 -16.79
N GLY A 232 -5.64 12.56 -16.04
CA GLY A 232 -5.84 12.60 -14.60
C GLY A 232 -4.97 11.57 -13.87
N ASP A 233 -5.49 11.05 -12.76
CA ASP A 233 -4.81 10.10 -11.89
C ASP A 233 -5.50 8.73 -11.84
N GLY A 234 -6.38 8.43 -12.80
CA GLY A 234 -7.12 7.16 -12.84
C GLY A 234 -8.15 6.95 -11.73
N SER A 235 -8.46 7.94 -10.87
CA SER A 235 -9.50 7.79 -9.84
C SER A 235 -10.90 7.60 -10.43
N THR A 236 -11.78 6.83 -9.78
CA THR A 236 -13.11 6.47 -10.31
C THR A 236 -14.15 7.62 -10.31
N GLY A 237 -13.83 8.78 -9.74
CA GLY A 237 -14.71 9.95 -9.76
C GLY A 237 -14.56 10.79 -11.03
N GLU A 238 -15.66 11.35 -11.54
CA GLU A 238 -15.62 12.45 -12.50
C GLU A 238 -14.92 13.66 -11.86
N VAL A 239 -13.81 14.10 -12.43
CA VAL A 239 -13.21 15.39 -12.07
C VAL A 239 -14.05 16.48 -12.72
N GLN A 240 -15.15 16.85 -12.08
CA GLN A 240 -15.85 18.08 -12.40
C GLN A 240 -14.96 19.23 -11.93
N ALA A 241 -14.39 19.96 -12.88
CA ALA A 241 -13.54 21.12 -12.62
C ALA A 241 -14.37 22.26 -12.00
N ASP A 242 -14.21 22.51 -10.71
CA ASP A 242 -14.67 23.71 -10.04
C ASP A 242 -13.52 24.70 -9.85
N GLY A 243 -13.01 25.26 -10.96
CA GLY A 243 -12.46 26.63 -11.02
C GLY A 243 -11.53 27.11 -9.90
N GLY A 244 -10.74 26.25 -9.27
CA GLY A 244 -9.76 26.60 -8.25
C GLY A 244 -8.36 26.60 -8.85
N THR A 245 -7.67 27.75 -8.79
CA THR A 245 -6.24 27.90 -9.09
C THR A 245 -5.45 26.68 -8.62
N ALA A 246 -4.75 26.03 -9.55
CA ALA A 246 -3.80 24.98 -9.26
C ALA A 246 -2.84 25.49 -8.18
N ALA A 247 -2.99 24.98 -6.95
CA ALA A 247 -1.96 25.11 -5.96
C ALA A 247 -0.79 24.28 -6.48
N GLU A 248 0.22 24.97 -7.00
CA GLU A 248 1.57 24.46 -7.19
C GLU A 248 1.91 23.56 -6.00
N THR A 249 1.83 22.25 -6.24
CA THR A 249 2.27 21.29 -5.25
C THR A 249 3.75 21.14 -5.52
N ASP A 250 4.54 21.83 -4.71
CA ASP A 250 5.99 21.72 -4.60
C ASP A 250 6.44 20.25 -4.73
N SER A 251 6.80 19.87 -5.95
CA SER A 251 7.69 18.75 -6.23
C SER A 251 9.12 19.27 -6.10
N ALA A 252 9.45 19.79 -4.92
CA ALA A 252 10.74 20.37 -4.61
C ALA A 252 11.21 19.88 -3.23
N ALA A 253 11.24 18.56 -3.03
CA ALA A 253 11.91 17.94 -1.90
C ALA A 253 12.18 16.44 -2.11
N VAL A 254 12.72 16.05 -3.26
CA VAL A 254 13.46 14.77 -3.39
C VAL A 254 14.61 14.96 -4.40
N ALA A 255 15.47 15.93 -4.13
CA ALA A 255 16.72 16.13 -4.86
C ALA A 255 17.86 16.30 -3.85
N ALA A 256 18.17 15.21 -3.14
CA ALA A 256 19.41 15.10 -2.38
C ALA A 256 19.65 13.61 -2.10
N GLU A 257 20.41 12.96 -2.98
CA GLU A 257 21.50 12.02 -2.64
C GLU A 257 22.00 11.36 -3.93
N SER A 258 22.79 12.11 -4.70
CA SER A 258 23.70 11.56 -5.70
C SER A 258 25.10 11.49 -5.07
N VAL A 259 25.52 10.30 -4.63
CA VAL A 259 26.92 10.03 -4.33
C VAL A 259 27.62 9.71 -5.64
N ALA A 260 28.72 10.43 -5.86
CA ALA A 260 29.54 10.41 -7.06
C ALA A 260 30.03 9.01 -7.47
N GLY A 261 29.85 8.71 -8.76
CA GLY A 261 30.48 7.62 -9.48
C GLY A 261 30.56 8.04 -10.95
N ASP A 262 31.74 8.49 -11.35
CA ASP A 262 32.16 8.87 -12.70
C ASP A 262 31.94 7.71 -13.70
N GLY A 263 31.47 8.03 -14.91
CA GLY A 263 31.26 7.05 -15.97
C GLY A 263 30.05 7.36 -16.86
N THR A 264 30.28 8.14 -17.90
CA THR A 264 29.42 8.34 -19.08
C THR A 264 28.72 7.05 -19.53
N GLU A 265 27.39 7.00 -19.46
CA GLU A 265 26.53 6.27 -20.39
C GLU A 265 25.09 6.78 -20.25
N ARG A 266 24.64 7.57 -21.24
CA ARG A 266 23.21 7.81 -21.47
C ARG A 266 22.61 6.46 -21.84
N THR A 267 21.87 5.86 -20.93
CA THR A 267 21.08 4.66 -21.25
C THR A 267 19.91 5.11 -22.12
N GLU A 268 20.04 4.87 -23.41
CA GLU A 268 18.94 4.89 -24.37
C GLU A 268 17.86 3.93 -23.87
N SER A 269 16.75 4.45 -23.35
CA SER A 269 15.51 3.69 -23.15
C SER A 269 14.64 3.90 -24.37
N GLY A 270 15.10 3.35 -25.49
CA GLY A 270 14.39 3.27 -26.74
C GLY A 270 14.59 1.88 -27.31
N MET A 271 13.93 0.89 -26.72
CA MET A 271 13.77 -0.42 -27.36
C MET A 271 12.46 -1.05 -26.90
N ASP A 272 11.69 -1.50 -27.91
CA ASP A 272 10.43 -2.28 -27.89
C ASP A 272 9.10 -1.52 -28.05
N ALA A 273 9.04 -0.47 -28.87
CA ALA A 273 7.81 -0.17 -29.61
C ALA A 273 7.89 -0.89 -30.98
N PRO A 274 7.00 -1.85 -31.30
CA PRO A 274 6.89 -2.35 -32.67
C PRO A 274 6.50 -1.20 -33.62
N ASP A 275 6.92 -1.28 -34.89
CA ASP A 275 6.71 -0.23 -35.90
C ASP A 275 5.23 0.15 -36.13
N ASP A 276 4.28 -0.60 -35.59
CA ASP A 276 2.91 -0.17 -35.32
C ASP A 276 2.63 -0.36 -33.81
N ASP A 277 2.24 0.70 -33.09
CA ASP A 277 1.85 0.68 -31.66
C ASP A 277 0.33 0.45 -31.56
N PRO A 278 -0.17 -0.81 -31.60
CA PRO A 278 -1.60 -1.05 -31.54
C PRO A 278 -2.15 -0.52 -30.22
N TRP A 279 -3.32 0.10 -30.28
CA TRP A 279 -3.92 0.89 -29.19
C TRP A 279 -3.21 2.20 -28.85
N GLY A 280 -2.00 2.48 -29.34
CA GLY A 280 -1.27 3.69 -28.98
C GLY A 280 -0.81 3.71 -27.52
N ALA A 281 -0.43 2.55 -26.97
CA ALA A 281 -0.09 2.42 -25.56
C ALA A 281 1.25 3.08 -25.24
N ALA A 282 2.24 2.99 -26.15
CA ALA A 282 3.50 3.69 -26.00
C ALA A 282 3.27 5.20 -26.14
N ALA A 283 2.50 5.64 -27.14
CA ALA A 283 2.15 7.04 -27.34
C ALA A 283 1.47 7.65 -26.09
N PHE A 284 0.55 6.93 -25.47
CA PHE A 284 -0.07 7.35 -24.21
C PHE A 284 0.94 7.48 -23.08
N LEU A 285 1.81 6.48 -22.89
CA LEU A 285 2.78 6.48 -21.78
C LEU A 285 3.89 7.53 -21.96
N ASP A 286 4.20 7.91 -23.20
CA ASP A 286 5.14 8.98 -23.52
C ASP A 286 4.53 10.39 -23.33
N ASP A 287 3.21 10.54 -23.49
CA ASP A 287 2.50 11.83 -23.38
C ASP A 287 2.21 12.23 -21.91
N ILE A 288 2.25 11.29 -20.97
CA ILE A 288 1.96 11.57 -19.56
C ILE A 288 3.20 12.03 -18.79
N ASP A 289 3.06 13.14 -18.05
CA ASP A 289 4.14 13.72 -17.22
C ASP A 289 4.54 12.84 -16.01
N HIS A 290 3.77 11.78 -15.74
CA HIS A 290 3.88 10.87 -14.61
C HIS A 290 3.60 9.44 -15.08
N GLY A 291 4.41 8.46 -14.64
CA GLY A 291 4.21 7.07 -15.06
C GLY A 291 2.85 6.48 -14.66
N ALA A 292 2.34 5.51 -15.42
CA ALA A 292 1.03 4.89 -15.20
C ALA A 292 1.09 3.67 -14.25
N TYR A 293 1.44 3.90 -12.99
CA TYR A 293 1.47 2.86 -11.94
C TYR A 293 2.40 1.66 -12.24
N GLY A 294 3.44 1.90 -13.03
CA GLY A 294 4.38 0.86 -13.48
C GLY A 294 3.82 -0.08 -14.55
N THR A 295 2.73 0.31 -15.21
CA THR A 295 2.21 -0.38 -16.39
C THR A 295 3.13 -0.11 -17.57
N THR A 296 3.53 -1.16 -18.28
CA THR A 296 4.36 -1.07 -19.50
C THR A 296 3.48 -0.92 -20.74
N PRO A 297 4.01 -0.45 -21.88
CA PRO A 297 3.25 -0.40 -23.13
C PRO A 297 2.68 -1.76 -23.54
N GLU A 298 3.47 -2.82 -23.43
CA GLU A 298 3.01 -4.21 -23.63
C GLU A 298 1.90 -4.60 -22.66
N GLY A 299 2.10 -4.40 -21.36
CA GLY A 299 1.10 -4.75 -20.36
C GLY A 299 -0.22 -4.02 -20.55
N LEU A 300 -0.19 -2.75 -20.97
CA LEU A 300 -1.40 -2.00 -21.31
C LEU A 300 -2.09 -2.57 -22.55
N ARG A 301 -1.36 -2.86 -23.63
CA ARG A 301 -1.92 -3.46 -24.86
C ARG A 301 -2.59 -4.80 -24.58
N ASP A 302 -1.91 -5.68 -23.87
CA ASP A 302 -2.44 -6.99 -23.48
C ASP A 302 -3.69 -6.84 -22.61
N GLY A 303 -3.67 -5.89 -21.66
CA GLY A 303 -4.82 -5.59 -20.82
C GLY A 303 -6.02 -5.10 -21.63
N LEU A 304 -5.80 -4.21 -22.62
CA LEU A 304 -6.85 -3.73 -23.51
C LEU A 304 -7.39 -4.87 -24.39
N ASP A 305 -6.53 -5.73 -24.93
CA ASP A 305 -6.96 -6.88 -25.74
C ASP A 305 -7.86 -7.85 -24.94
N VAL A 306 -7.48 -8.17 -23.70
CA VAL A 306 -8.33 -8.98 -22.79
C VAL A 306 -9.64 -8.27 -22.48
N LEU A 307 -9.59 -6.97 -22.17
CA LEU A 307 -10.76 -6.18 -21.83
C LEU A 307 -11.72 -5.96 -22.99
N VAL A 308 -11.31 -6.22 -24.25
CA VAL A 308 -12.23 -6.21 -25.40
C VAL A 308 -12.72 -7.57 -25.83
N SER A 309 -12.01 -8.66 -25.48
CA SER A 309 -12.40 -10.02 -25.87
C SER A 309 -13.23 -10.74 -24.82
N GLU A 310 -12.92 -10.56 -23.53
CA GLU A 310 -13.51 -11.33 -22.45
C GLU A 310 -14.72 -10.61 -21.84
N GLU A 311 -15.77 -11.36 -21.50
CA GLU A 311 -16.92 -10.81 -20.77
C GLU A 311 -16.65 -10.69 -19.26
N THR A 312 -15.87 -11.62 -18.71
CA THR A 312 -15.50 -11.64 -17.30
C THR A 312 -13.99 -11.79 -17.19
N VAL A 313 -13.35 -10.90 -16.43
CA VAL A 313 -11.89 -10.86 -16.25
C VAL A 313 -11.50 -11.06 -14.79
N TRP A 314 -10.30 -11.57 -14.55
CA TRP A 314 -9.75 -11.69 -13.19
C TRP A 314 -9.02 -10.41 -12.78
N VAL A 315 -9.49 -9.81 -11.69
CA VAL A 315 -8.90 -8.60 -11.12
C VAL A 315 -8.32 -8.91 -9.74
N SER A 316 -7.09 -8.48 -9.49
CA SER A 316 -6.51 -8.52 -8.14
C SER A 316 -7.20 -7.46 -7.28
N PRO A 317 -7.83 -7.79 -6.15
CA PRO A 317 -8.29 -6.76 -5.24
C PRO A 317 -7.09 -6.01 -4.68
N GLY A 318 -7.11 -4.67 -4.72
CA GLY A 318 -6.16 -3.91 -3.92
C GLY A 318 -6.32 -4.31 -2.45
N ILE A 319 -5.30 -4.89 -1.83
CA ILE A 319 -5.38 -5.27 -0.41
C ILE A 319 -5.13 -4.00 0.41
N PRO A 320 -6.13 -3.48 1.16
CA PRO A 320 -5.94 -2.27 1.96
C PRO A 320 -5.09 -2.62 3.19
N PHE A 321 -3.75 -2.60 3.07
CA PHE A 321 -2.87 -3.02 4.16
C PHE A 321 -2.96 -2.11 5.40
N VAL A 322 -3.48 -0.88 5.22
CA VAL A 322 -3.78 0.07 6.30
C VAL A 322 -4.86 -0.46 7.25
N VAL A 323 -5.83 -1.23 6.77
CA VAL A 323 -6.91 -1.77 7.61
C VAL A 323 -6.37 -2.85 8.57
N PRO A 324 -5.69 -3.92 8.11
CA PRO A 324 -4.99 -4.85 9.00
C PRO A 324 -4.00 -4.15 9.91
N LEU A 325 -3.31 -3.09 9.47
CA LEU A 325 -2.39 -2.33 10.32
C LEU A 325 -3.10 -1.63 11.47
N PHE A 326 -4.21 -0.96 11.18
CA PHE A 326 -5.03 -0.31 12.21
C PHE A 326 -5.57 -1.34 13.21
N VAL A 327 -6.19 -2.41 12.73
CA VAL A 327 -6.74 -3.46 13.59
C VAL A 327 -5.63 -4.17 14.37
N GLY A 328 -4.50 -4.47 13.72
CA GLY A 328 -3.33 -5.08 14.33
C GLY A 328 -2.71 -4.22 15.42
N THR A 329 -2.67 -2.90 15.22
CA THR A 329 -2.23 -1.92 16.23
C THR A 329 -3.20 -1.85 17.40
N ALA A 330 -4.51 -1.80 17.15
CA ALA A 330 -5.53 -1.78 18.21
C ALA A 330 -5.51 -3.07 19.04
N VAL A 331 -5.36 -4.23 18.39
CA VAL A 331 -5.19 -5.52 19.06
C VAL A 331 -3.88 -5.57 19.83
N ALA A 332 -2.77 -5.09 19.25
CA ALA A 332 -1.49 -5.04 19.95
C ALA A 332 -1.56 -4.16 21.21
N LEU A 333 -2.24 -3.01 21.18
CA LEU A 333 -2.36 -2.09 22.32
C LEU A 333 -3.29 -2.63 23.43
N THR A 334 -4.21 -3.52 23.10
CA THR A 334 -5.21 -4.05 24.04
C THR A 334 -4.83 -5.47 24.48
N TYR A 335 -4.89 -6.43 23.55
CA TYR A 335 -4.57 -7.81 23.82
C TYR A 335 -3.06 -8.06 23.84
N GLY A 336 -2.30 -7.50 22.91
CA GLY A 336 -0.88 -7.80 22.72
C GLY A 336 -0.63 -8.75 21.55
N ASP A 337 0.28 -9.70 21.71
CA ASP A 337 0.75 -10.56 20.62
C ASP A 337 -0.18 -11.75 20.37
N LEU A 338 -0.84 -11.76 19.19
CA LEU A 338 -1.79 -12.81 18.80
C LEU A 338 -1.10 -14.16 18.61
N LEU A 339 0.10 -14.17 18.04
CA LEU A 339 0.82 -15.41 17.78
C LEU A 339 1.25 -16.06 19.09
N PHE A 340 1.83 -15.26 19.99
CA PHE A 340 2.27 -15.74 21.29
C PHE A 340 1.07 -16.19 22.16
N GLY A 341 -0.06 -15.47 22.06
CA GLY A 341 -1.32 -15.90 22.68
C GLY A 341 -1.82 -17.25 22.17
N ALA A 342 -1.82 -17.46 20.84
CA ALA A 342 -2.21 -18.73 20.23
C ALA A 342 -1.26 -19.87 20.62
N MET A 343 0.05 -19.62 20.65
CA MET A 343 1.04 -20.60 21.11
C MET A 343 0.81 -20.99 22.58
N GLY A 344 0.50 -20.03 23.44
CA GLY A 344 0.16 -20.30 24.85
C GLY A 344 -1.08 -21.19 24.99
N LEU A 345 -2.12 -20.96 24.19
CA LEU A 345 -3.31 -21.82 24.16
C LEU A 345 -3.01 -23.26 23.70
N LEU A 346 -2.01 -23.42 22.83
CA LEU A 346 -1.54 -24.73 22.35
C LEU A 346 -0.50 -25.37 23.28
N GLY A 347 -0.13 -24.73 24.40
CA GLY A 347 0.87 -25.22 25.35
C GLY A 347 2.31 -25.13 24.86
N LEU A 348 2.60 -24.22 23.92
CA LEU A 348 3.90 -24.04 23.26
C LEU A 348 4.69 -22.81 23.75
N SER A 349 4.21 -22.14 24.80
CA SER A 349 4.77 -20.88 25.32
C SER A 349 5.87 -21.06 26.36
#